data_AF-A0A7S3NP00-F1
#
_entry.id   AF-A0A7S3NP00-F1
#
_cell.length_a   1.000
_cell.length_b   1.000
_cell.length_c   1.000
_cell.angle_alpha   90.00
_cell.angle_beta   90.00
_cell.angle_gamma   90.00
#
_symmetry.space_group_name_H-M   'P 1'
#
loop_
_entity.id
_entity.type
_entity.pdbx_description
1 polymer ?
#
loop_
_entity_poly.entity_id
_entity_poly.type
_entity_poly.pdbx_seq_one_letter_code
_entity_poly.pdbx_strand_id
1 'polypeptide(L)'
;MPRRAPRGGRQRTSGETENDGPSNSGGAIGAIDRVTGKSDQYHEDGIKLRASLHDFGKLLGSIAYLDDDKRKEMSEQLLGVMKTSLETKQEIDIFVEAVKSIKPKLSATTSLDDLTNNLQEEEIPDIDALISEQVDRSKRNASSVENDNDYQKFLKALKLNKNQDDDEIEIDETQHVSEAQLRDPITQTLFDKPQKSKKCRHVYSLLSVNSYFSKTKKCAYAGCHHVLSKSDFTRDPDTEILLRKFERLTQRQATQNETDELDIDEDDDDAMEVDDDDDDE
;
A
#
# COMPACT_ATOMS: atom_id res chain seq x y z
N MET A 1 -37.77 -49.87 13.76
CA MET A 1 -36.35 -50.30 13.64
C MET A 1 -35.44 -49.09 13.80
N PRO A 2 -34.63 -48.98 14.86
CA PRO A 2 -33.78 -47.81 15.07
C PRO A 2 -32.45 -47.96 14.31
N ARG A 3 -32.09 -46.91 13.55
CA ARG A 3 -30.81 -46.83 12.83
C ARG A 3 -29.70 -46.40 13.78
N ARG A 4 -28.66 -47.23 13.89
CA ARG A 4 -27.43 -46.99 14.65
C ARG A 4 -26.63 -45.82 14.05
N ALA A 5 -26.14 -44.94 14.92
CA ALA A 5 -25.12 -43.94 14.59
C ALA A 5 -23.72 -44.58 14.50
N PRO A 6 -22.82 -44.12 13.61
CA PRO A 6 -21.45 -44.59 13.58
C PRO A 6 -20.60 -43.86 14.63
N ARG A 7 -19.84 -44.64 15.40
CA ARG A 7 -18.68 -44.21 16.18
C ARG A 7 -17.43 -44.32 15.31
N GLY A 8 -16.58 -43.31 15.32
CA GLY A 8 -15.23 -43.35 14.72
C GLY A 8 -14.80 -41.95 14.31
N GLY A 9 -13.59 -41.46 14.56
CA GLY A 9 -12.43 -42.04 15.23
C GLY A 9 -11.55 -40.90 15.71
N ARG A 10 -10.94 -41.07 16.88
CA ARG A 10 -10.03 -40.11 17.49
C ARG A 10 -8.70 -40.21 16.75
N GLN A 11 -8.43 -39.28 15.82
CA GLN A 11 -7.12 -39.17 15.19
C GLN A 11 -6.11 -38.68 16.24
N ARG A 12 -5.11 -39.52 16.53
CA ARG A 12 -3.88 -39.12 17.21
C ARG A 12 -3.00 -38.43 16.18
N THR A 13 -2.84 -37.11 16.28
CA THR A 13 -1.78 -36.39 15.59
C THR A 13 -0.54 -36.43 16.46
N SER A 14 0.28 -37.46 16.25
CA SER A 14 1.68 -37.50 16.70
C SER A 14 2.49 -36.64 15.73
N GLY A 15 3.04 -35.55 16.24
CA GLY A 15 3.90 -34.62 15.51
C GLY A 15 4.46 -33.59 16.46
N GLU A 16 4.92 -34.03 17.63
CA GLU A 16 5.81 -33.23 18.47
C GLU A 16 7.12 -33.13 17.70
N THR A 17 7.31 -32.00 17.01
CA THR A 17 8.60 -31.59 16.49
C THR A 17 9.55 -31.50 17.68
N GLU A 18 10.49 -32.43 17.76
CA GLU A 18 11.65 -32.34 18.63
C GLU A 18 12.33 -31.00 18.33
N ASN A 19 12.08 -30.04 19.21
CA ASN A 19 12.71 -28.75 19.19
C ASN A 19 14.12 -29.00 19.72
N ASP A 20 15.05 -29.32 18.82
CA ASP A 20 16.47 -29.37 19.10
C ASP A 20 16.85 -28.04 19.76
N GLY A 21 17.01 -28.08 21.08
CA GLY A 21 17.27 -26.90 21.89
C GLY A 21 18.51 -26.20 21.36
N PRO A 22 18.52 -24.85 21.33
CA PRO A 22 19.62 -24.10 20.77
C PRO A 22 20.92 -24.53 21.44
N SER A 23 21.83 -25.11 20.64
CA SER A 23 23.22 -25.39 20.98
C SER A 23 23.76 -24.18 21.74
N ASN A 24 23.98 -24.36 23.05
CA ASN A 24 24.32 -23.29 23.99
C ASN A 24 25.79 -22.87 23.78
N SER A 25 26.07 -22.17 22.68
CA SER A 25 27.35 -21.50 22.45
C SER A 25 27.44 -20.33 23.43
N GLY A 26 28.05 -20.57 24.59
CA GLY A 26 28.12 -19.63 25.72
C GLY A 26 28.94 -18.34 25.49
N GLY A 27 29.17 -17.91 24.26
CA GLY A 27 29.98 -16.74 23.91
C GLY A 27 29.22 -15.61 23.20
N ALA A 28 29.96 -14.61 22.72
CA ALA A 28 29.41 -13.45 22.00
C ALA A 28 28.55 -13.84 20.80
N ILE A 29 28.94 -14.89 20.07
CA ILE A 29 28.18 -15.44 18.93
C ILE A 29 26.79 -15.93 19.38
N GLY A 30 26.69 -16.64 20.51
CA GLY A 30 25.41 -17.08 21.04
C GLY A 30 24.54 -15.93 21.56
N ALA A 31 25.15 -14.82 22.00
CA ALA A 31 24.41 -13.60 22.34
C ALA A 31 23.79 -12.96 21.09
N ILE A 32 24.53 -12.91 19.98
CA ILE A 32 24.03 -12.43 18.68
C ILE A 32 22.84 -13.27 18.23
N ASP A 33 22.94 -14.60 18.28
CA ASP A 33 21.86 -15.49 17.83
C ASP A 33 20.59 -15.32 18.70
N ARG A 34 20.74 -15.10 20.01
CA ARG A 34 19.61 -14.78 20.91
C ARG A 34 18.98 -13.42 20.57
N VAL A 35 19.78 -12.41 20.25
CA VAL A 35 19.29 -11.09 19.86
C VAL A 35 18.51 -11.19 18.55
N THR A 36 19.03 -11.91 17.55
CA THR A 36 18.33 -12.10 16.27
C THR A 36 17.02 -12.87 16.46
N GLY A 37 17.00 -13.91 17.28
CA GLY A 37 15.76 -14.66 17.54
C GLY A 37 14.70 -13.83 18.28
N LYS A 38 15.10 -12.93 19.19
CA LYS A 38 14.17 -11.99 19.82
C LYS A 38 13.62 -10.98 18.81
N SER A 39 14.43 -10.52 17.85
CA SER A 39 13.97 -9.62 16.78
C SER A 39 12.84 -10.25 15.97
N ASP A 40 12.94 -11.53 15.61
CA ASP A 40 11.87 -12.22 14.87
C ASP A 40 10.54 -12.21 15.65
N GLN A 41 10.59 -12.45 16.97
CA GLN A 41 9.41 -12.35 17.83
C GLN A 41 8.83 -10.92 17.85
N TYR A 42 9.68 -9.89 17.97
CA TYR A 42 9.23 -8.50 17.92
C TYR A 42 8.60 -8.14 16.57
N HIS A 43 9.09 -8.69 15.45
CA HIS A 43 8.46 -8.51 14.15
C HIS A 43 7.06 -9.12 14.10
N GLU A 44 6.91 -10.35 14.60
CA GLU A 44 5.61 -11.02 14.63
C GLU A 44 4.60 -10.25 15.49
N ASP A 45 5.00 -9.82 16.68
CA ASP A 45 4.16 -9.04 17.59
C ASP A 45 3.83 -7.66 17.01
N GLY A 46 4.80 -7.03 16.34
CA GLY A 46 4.58 -5.78 15.61
C GLY A 46 3.58 -5.92 14.46
N ILE A 47 3.62 -7.03 13.71
CA ILE A 47 2.63 -7.31 12.64
C ILE A 47 1.23 -7.45 13.24
N LYS A 48 1.08 -8.19 14.34
CA LYS A 48 -0.21 -8.35 15.04
C LYS A 48 -0.75 -7.03 15.56
N LEU A 49 0.13 -6.19 16.14
CA LEU A 49 -0.23 -4.86 16.62
C LEU A 49 -0.74 -3.98 15.47
N ARG A 50 0.01 -3.88 14.37
CA ARG A 50 -0.38 -3.04 13.21
C ARG A 50 -1.67 -3.53 12.55
N ALA A 51 -1.88 -4.84 12.46
CA ALA A 51 -3.15 -5.40 11.99
C ALA A 51 -4.32 -5.00 12.92
N SER A 52 -4.12 -5.07 14.24
CA SER A 52 -5.13 -4.66 15.22
C SER A 52 -5.44 -3.17 15.15
N LEU A 53 -4.42 -2.32 14.96
CA LEU A 53 -4.61 -0.89 14.75
C LEU A 53 -5.45 -0.63 13.50
N HIS A 54 -5.15 -1.30 12.39
CA HIS A 54 -5.89 -1.16 11.14
C HIS A 54 -7.36 -1.56 11.26
N ASP A 55 -7.66 -2.66 11.95
CA ASP A 55 -9.03 -3.09 12.21
C ASP A 55 -9.77 -2.11 13.14
N PHE A 56 -9.08 -1.56 14.14
CA PHE A 56 -9.64 -0.51 14.99
C PHE A 56 -9.91 0.79 14.22
N GLY A 57 -9.02 1.18 13.29
CA GLY A 57 -9.23 2.32 12.40
C GLY A 57 -10.48 2.16 11.51
N LYS A 58 -10.69 0.98 10.94
CA LYS A 58 -11.93 0.66 10.21
C LYS A 58 -13.17 0.76 11.09
N LEU A 59 -13.09 0.25 12.32
CA LEU A 59 -14.19 0.29 13.26
C LEU A 59 -14.55 1.74 13.59
N LEU A 60 -13.57 2.59 13.92
CA LEU A 60 -13.79 4.02 14.13
C LEU A 60 -14.49 4.68 12.94
N GLY A 61 -14.09 4.34 11.71
CA GLY A 61 -14.73 4.82 10.49
C GLY A 61 -16.20 4.41 10.33
N SER A 62 -16.64 3.36 11.01
CA SER A 62 -18.02 2.81 10.94
C SER A 62 -18.96 3.31 12.04
N ILE A 63 -18.44 3.90 13.11
CA ILE A 63 -19.26 4.40 14.23
C ILE A 63 -19.98 5.68 13.78
N ALA A 64 -21.30 5.61 13.60
CA ALA A 64 -22.10 6.74 13.10
C ALA A 64 -22.34 7.85 14.14
N TYR A 65 -22.29 7.53 15.43
CA TYR A 65 -22.66 8.44 16.53
C TYR A 65 -21.46 9.16 17.18
N LEU A 66 -20.28 9.03 16.59
CA LEU A 66 -19.08 9.64 17.13
C LEU A 66 -18.92 11.04 16.54
N ASP A 67 -18.85 12.05 17.42
CA ASP A 67 -18.55 13.43 17.06
C ASP A 67 -17.26 13.49 16.21
N ASP A 68 -17.26 14.31 15.17
CA ASP A 68 -16.14 14.37 14.22
C ASP A 68 -14.83 14.80 14.90
N ASP A 69 -14.90 15.69 15.90
CA ASP A 69 -13.74 16.12 16.67
C ASP A 69 -13.10 14.95 17.46
N LYS A 70 -13.93 14.14 18.12
CA LYS A 70 -13.47 12.95 18.86
C LYS A 70 -12.94 11.88 17.92
N ARG A 71 -13.54 11.74 16.74
CA ARG A 71 -13.07 10.83 15.69
C ARG A 71 -11.67 11.24 15.23
N LYS A 72 -11.47 12.53 14.99
CA LYS A 72 -10.18 13.09 14.58
C LYS A 72 -9.12 12.88 15.65
N GLU A 73 -9.41 13.22 16.92
CA GLU A 73 -8.50 13.03 18.04
C GLU A 73 -8.06 11.55 18.19
N MET A 74 -9.01 10.61 18.17
CA MET A 74 -8.67 9.19 18.26
C MET A 74 -7.87 8.71 17.04
N SER A 75 -8.15 9.23 15.85
CA SER A 75 -7.42 8.87 14.64
C SER A 75 -5.98 9.39 14.68
N GLU A 76 -5.75 10.59 15.20
CA GLU A 76 -4.41 11.15 15.43
C GLU A 76 -3.62 10.33 16.46
N GLN A 77 -4.26 9.92 17.57
CA GLN A 77 -3.62 9.06 18.57
C GLN A 77 -3.19 7.71 17.99
N LEU A 78 -4.07 7.06 17.22
CA LEU A 78 -3.74 5.80 16.55
C LEU A 78 -2.62 5.96 15.52
N LEU A 79 -2.63 7.06 14.78
CA LEU A 79 -1.57 7.37 13.82
C LEU A 79 -0.22 7.51 14.52
N GLY A 80 -0.20 8.15 15.70
CA GLY A 80 0.97 8.21 16.56
C GLY A 80 1.48 6.82 16.94
N VAL A 81 0.60 5.94 17.43
CA VAL A 81 0.99 4.56 17.80
C VAL A 81 1.51 3.77 16.59
N MET A 82 0.89 3.92 15.43
CA MET A 82 1.32 3.28 14.19
C MET A 82 2.72 3.76 13.78
N LYS A 83 2.97 5.07 13.82
CA LYS A 83 4.26 5.67 13.51
C LYS A 83 5.35 5.16 14.45
N THR A 84 5.13 5.24 15.77
CA THR A 84 6.08 4.73 16.76
C THR A 84 6.35 3.23 16.61
N SER A 85 5.33 2.42 16.28
CA SER A 85 5.52 0.99 16.04
C SER A 85 6.43 0.72 14.83
N LEU A 86 6.30 1.49 13.75
CA LEU A 86 7.13 1.36 12.56
C LEU A 86 8.55 1.91 12.78
N GLU A 87 8.70 3.03 13.48
CA GLU A 87 10.01 3.55 13.91
C GLU A 87 10.75 2.50 14.75
N THR A 88 10.07 1.90 15.73
CA THR A 88 10.65 0.82 16.55
C THR A 88 11.08 -0.38 15.71
N LYS A 89 10.26 -0.80 14.73
CA LYS A 89 10.61 -1.88 13.81
C LYS A 89 11.89 -1.54 13.04
N GLN A 90 11.97 -0.34 12.49
CA GLN A 90 13.10 0.14 11.72
C GLN A 90 14.38 0.20 12.57
N GLU A 91 14.28 0.66 13.82
CA GLU A 91 15.41 0.66 14.76
C GLU A 91 15.92 -0.76 15.07
N ILE A 92 15.00 -1.72 15.27
CA ILE A 92 15.36 -3.13 15.47
C ILE A 92 16.04 -3.70 14.23
N ASP A 93 15.50 -3.45 13.03
CA ASP A 93 16.07 -3.89 11.76
C ASP A 93 17.50 -3.38 11.58
N ILE A 94 17.70 -2.08 11.80
CA ILE A 94 19.03 -1.44 11.74
C ILE A 94 19.99 -2.06 12.74
N PHE A 95 19.57 -2.26 13.99
CA PHE A 95 20.42 -2.84 15.02
C PHE A 95 20.80 -4.29 14.68
N VAL A 96 19.84 -5.09 14.23
CA VAL A 96 20.06 -6.49 13.85
C VAL A 96 20.99 -6.58 12.65
N GLU A 97 20.84 -5.72 11.65
CA GLU A 97 21.74 -5.64 10.51
C GLU A 97 23.17 -5.27 10.95
N ALA A 98 23.31 -4.28 11.84
CA ALA A 98 24.59 -3.88 12.38
C ALA A 98 25.29 -5.05 13.11
N VAL A 99 24.58 -5.74 13.99
CA VAL A 99 25.09 -6.91 14.71
C VAL A 99 25.46 -8.05 13.76
N LYS A 100 24.62 -8.34 12.75
CA LYS A 100 24.90 -9.36 11.72
C LYS A 100 26.16 -9.02 10.91
N SER A 101 26.41 -7.75 10.61
CA SER A 101 27.60 -7.31 9.87
C SER A 101 28.90 -7.45 10.67
N ILE A 102 28.81 -7.44 12.00
CA ILE A 102 29.97 -7.56 12.92
C ILE A 102 30.25 -9.03 13.24
N LYS A 103 29.24 -9.90 13.24
CA LYS A 103 29.38 -11.36 13.46
C LYS A 103 30.54 -12.03 12.68
N PRO A 104 30.76 -11.80 11.36
CA PRO A 104 31.89 -12.40 10.66
C PRO A 104 33.25 -11.88 11.15
N LYS A 105 33.34 -10.60 11.56
CA LYS A 105 34.57 -10.01 12.10
C LYS A 105 34.95 -10.66 13.43
N LEU A 106 33.97 -10.91 14.30
CA LEU A 106 34.14 -11.61 15.57
C LEU A 106 34.48 -13.10 15.39
N SER A 107 33.88 -13.74 14.37
CA SER A 107 34.14 -15.16 14.10
C SER A 107 35.57 -15.39 13.59
N ALA A 108 36.13 -14.43 12.85
CA ALA A 108 37.51 -14.46 12.39
C ALA A 108 38.53 -14.33 13.55
N THR A 109 38.22 -13.51 14.56
CA THR A 109 39.11 -13.31 15.73
C THR A 109 38.98 -14.41 16.78
N THR A 110 37.86 -15.13 16.84
CA THR A 110 37.59 -16.17 17.86
C THR A 110 38.07 -17.57 17.45
N SER A 111 38.69 -17.74 16.29
CA SER A 111 39.31 -19.01 15.88
C SER A 111 40.57 -19.27 16.73
N LEU A 112 40.35 -19.83 17.91
CA LEU A 112 41.28 -20.03 19.02
C LEU A 112 42.47 -20.96 18.72
N ASP A 113 42.43 -21.71 17.61
CA ASP A 113 43.49 -22.67 17.25
C ASP A 113 44.74 -22.01 16.62
N ASP A 114 44.68 -20.75 16.18
CA ASP A 114 45.84 -20.05 15.58
C ASP A 114 46.57 -19.08 16.55
N LEU A 115 46.02 -18.85 17.75
CA LEU A 115 46.48 -17.78 18.67
C LEU A 115 47.54 -18.22 19.69
N THR A 116 47.89 -19.50 19.79
CA THR A 116 48.95 -19.93 20.72
C THR A 116 50.37 -19.48 20.32
N ASN A 117 50.57 -18.92 19.11
CA ASN A 117 51.91 -18.61 18.58
C ASN A 117 52.26 -17.11 18.49
N ASN A 118 51.36 -16.16 18.77
CA ASN A 118 51.68 -14.73 18.72
C ASN A 118 51.06 -13.96 19.89
N LEU A 119 51.73 -13.99 21.04
CA LEU A 119 51.45 -13.14 22.21
C LEU A 119 51.95 -11.70 21.97
N GLN A 120 51.35 -11.00 21.01
CA GLN A 120 51.35 -9.54 21.04
C GLN A 120 50.04 -9.09 21.69
N GLU A 121 50.12 -8.17 22.63
CA GLU A 121 48.98 -7.47 23.24
C GLU A 121 48.22 -6.69 22.15
N GLU A 122 47.44 -7.38 21.33
CA GLU A 122 46.46 -6.72 20.46
C GLU A 122 45.31 -6.23 21.34
N GLU A 123 45.13 -4.91 21.41
CA GLU A 123 43.99 -4.28 22.06
C GLU A 123 42.69 -4.90 21.53
N ILE A 124 41.88 -5.43 22.44
CA ILE A 124 40.57 -5.99 22.12
C ILE A 124 39.75 -4.85 21.49
N PRO A 125 39.26 -5.02 20.24
CA PRO A 125 38.47 -3.98 19.58
C PRO A 125 37.23 -3.64 20.42
N ASP A 126 36.94 -2.35 20.58
CA ASP A 126 35.73 -1.88 21.23
C ASP A 126 34.49 -2.23 20.38
N ILE A 127 33.85 -3.35 20.74
CA ILE A 127 32.68 -3.89 20.03
C ILE A 127 31.52 -2.90 20.08
N ASP A 128 31.35 -2.17 21.19
CA ASP A 128 30.25 -1.22 21.36
C ASP A 128 30.42 -0.02 20.43
N ALA A 129 31.66 0.45 20.24
CA ALA A 129 31.97 1.49 19.27
C ALA A 129 31.67 1.04 17.83
N LEU A 130 32.04 -0.21 17.47
CA LEU A 130 31.77 -0.76 16.14
C LEU A 130 30.28 -0.93 15.86
N ILE A 131 29.50 -1.39 16.85
CA ILE A 131 28.03 -1.49 16.72
C ILE A 131 27.43 -0.09 16.54
N SER A 132 27.84 0.86 17.37
CA SER A 132 27.31 2.23 17.34
C SER A 132 27.58 2.91 16.00
N GLU A 133 28.81 2.81 15.48
CA GLU A 133 29.18 3.37 14.18
C GLU A 133 28.33 2.77 13.04
N GLN A 134 28.12 1.45 13.07
CA GLN A 134 27.35 0.76 12.04
C GLN A 134 25.85 1.08 12.10
N VAL A 135 25.29 1.24 13.31
CA VAL A 135 23.92 1.71 13.52
C VAL A 135 23.74 3.12 12.96
N ASP A 136 24.64 4.06 13.28
CA ASP A 136 24.56 5.43 12.80
C ASP A 136 24.65 5.52 11.27
N ARG A 137 25.53 4.71 10.67
CA ARG A 137 25.65 4.61 9.21
C ARG A 137 24.34 4.14 8.57
N SER A 138 23.70 3.14 9.18
CA SER A 138 22.46 2.55 8.66
C SER A 138 21.26 3.48 8.85
N LYS A 139 21.18 4.20 9.99
CA LYS A 139 20.17 5.24 10.25
C LYS A 139 20.16 6.34 9.19
N ARG A 140 21.33 6.77 8.71
CA ARG A 140 21.44 7.80 7.65
C ARG A 140 20.86 7.34 6.30
N ASN A 141 20.83 6.05 6.04
CA ASN A 141 20.32 5.47 4.79
C ASN A 141 18.85 5.02 4.91
N ALA A 142 18.28 5.11 6.11
CA ALA A 142 16.96 4.58 6.39
C ALA A 142 15.88 5.48 5.76
N SER A 143 14.91 4.88 5.07
CA SER A 143 13.79 5.61 4.48
C SER A 143 12.85 6.17 5.55
N SER A 144 12.19 7.30 5.28
CA SER A 144 11.15 7.83 6.18
C SER A 144 10.03 6.81 6.40
N VAL A 145 9.59 6.66 7.66
CA VAL A 145 8.46 5.81 8.06
C VAL A 145 7.17 6.22 7.37
N GLU A 146 7.04 7.50 7.00
CA GLU A 146 5.86 8.02 6.29
C GLU A 146 5.69 7.40 4.89
N ASN A 147 6.77 6.88 4.30
CA ASN A 147 6.72 6.18 3.01
C ASN A 147 6.46 4.67 3.16
N ASP A 148 6.33 4.16 4.38
CA ASP A 148 6.09 2.74 4.61
C ASP A 148 4.69 2.33 4.12
N ASN A 149 4.61 1.17 3.47
CA ASN A 149 3.37 0.67 2.89
C ASN A 149 2.27 0.42 3.93
N ASP A 150 2.64 -0.04 5.13
CA ASP A 150 1.70 -0.26 6.23
C ASP A 150 1.16 1.08 6.74
N TYR A 151 2.03 2.10 6.84
CA TYR A 151 1.62 3.46 7.23
C TYR A 151 0.60 4.05 6.25
N GLN A 152 0.87 3.92 4.95
CA GLN A 152 -0.01 4.41 3.89
C GLN A 152 -1.36 3.68 3.85
N LYS A 153 -1.36 2.34 4.01
CA LYS A 153 -2.61 1.56 4.15
C LYS A 153 -3.41 2.01 5.36
N PHE A 154 -2.73 2.35 6.46
CA PHE A 154 -3.38 2.77 7.68
C PHE A 154 -4.01 4.17 7.56
N LEU A 155 -3.34 5.12 6.93
CA LEU A 155 -3.92 6.43 6.61
C LEU A 155 -5.22 6.31 5.80
N LYS A 156 -5.24 5.40 4.81
CA LYS A 156 -6.45 5.08 4.02
C LYS A 156 -7.56 4.49 4.87
N ALA A 157 -7.23 3.57 5.78
CA ALA A 157 -8.21 2.97 6.69
C ALA A 157 -8.87 4.00 7.61
N LEU A 158 -8.12 5.01 8.04
CA LEU A 158 -8.64 6.12 8.86
C LEU A 158 -9.42 7.16 8.07
N LYS A 159 -9.45 7.09 6.73
CA LYS A 159 -10.06 8.11 5.85
C LYS A 159 -9.54 9.53 6.13
N LEU A 160 -8.35 9.65 6.71
CA LEU A 160 -7.71 10.95 6.99
C LEU A 160 -7.08 11.55 5.73
N ASN A 161 -6.83 10.72 4.73
CA ASN A 161 -6.49 11.16 3.38
C ASN A 161 -7.74 11.63 2.62
N LYS A 162 -8.26 12.82 2.96
CA LYS A 162 -9.22 13.51 2.09
C LYS A 162 -8.60 13.94 0.75
N ASN A 163 -7.27 13.93 0.65
CA ASN A 163 -6.51 14.29 -0.55
C ASN A 163 -5.84 13.10 -1.25
N GLN A 164 -6.09 11.86 -0.82
CA GLN A 164 -5.54 10.66 -1.49
C GLN A 164 -6.59 9.54 -1.59
N ASP A 165 -7.73 9.87 -2.18
CA ASP A 165 -8.51 8.91 -2.98
C ASP A 165 -7.79 8.56 -4.31
N ASP A 166 -6.51 8.92 -4.45
CA ASP A 166 -5.62 8.60 -5.56
C ASP A 166 -4.69 7.41 -5.22
N ASP A 167 -5.31 6.25 -4.98
CA ASP A 167 -4.80 4.99 -5.58
C ASP A 167 -5.37 4.83 -7.00
N GLU A 168 -5.69 5.94 -7.66
CA GLU A 168 -5.25 6.16 -9.01
C GLU A 168 -3.72 6.11 -8.98
N ILE A 169 -3.13 5.04 -9.51
CA ILE A 169 -1.73 5.05 -9.91
C ILE A 169 -1.51 6.41 -10.58
N GLU A 170 -0.66 7.27 -10.00
CA GLU A 170 -0.16 8.49 -10.62
C GLU A 170 0.75 8.04 -11.80
N ILE A 171 0.09 7.47 -12.82
CA ILE A 171 0.61 7.38 -14.17
C ILE A 171 0.47 8.80 -14.64
N ASP A 172 1.56 9.55 -14.50
CA ASP A 172 1.96 10.64 -15.39
C ASP A 172 0.77 11.19 -16.19
N GLU A 173 0.11 12.24 -15.67
CA GLU A 173 -1.07 12.89 -16.29
C GLU A 173 -0.82 13.31 -17.77
N THR A 174 0.43 13.25 -18.22
CA THR A 174 0.84 13.35 -19.62
C THR A 174 0.35 12.21 -20.53
N GLN A 175 -0.18 11.09 -20.01
CA GLN A 175 -0.92 10.10 -20.82
C GLN A 175 -2.43 10.38 -20.79
N HIS A 176 -2.84 11.46 -21.45
CA HIS A 176 -4.25 11.73 -21.73
C HIS A 176 -4.93 10.51 -22.39
N VAL A 177 -5.74 9.78 -21.62
CA VAL A 177 -6.67 8.80 -22.16
C VAL A 177 -7.74 9.58 -22.92
N SER A 178 -7.50 9.78 -24.21
CA SER A 178 -8.45 10.49 -25.06
C SER A 178 -9.77 9.71 -25.14
N GLU A 179 -10.90 10.41 -25.12
CA GLU A 179 -12.23 9.81 -25.29
C GLU A 179 -12.30 8.89 -26.53
N ALA A 180 -11.53 9.24 -27.58
CA ALA A 180 -11.41 8.46 -28.81
C ALA A 180 -10.93 7.01 -28.58
N GLN A 181 -10.11 6.76 -27.56
CA GLN A 181 -9.62 5.42 -27.21
C GLN A 181 -10.67 4.58 -26.45
N LEU A 182 -11.68 5.22 -25.86
CA LEU A 182 -12.74 4.57 -25.08
C LEU A 182 -14.04 4.39 -25.88
N ARG A 183 -14.00 4.65 -27.19
CA ARG A 183 -15.13 4.46 -28.10
C ARG A 183 -15.10 3.10 -28.77
N ASP A 184 -16.27 2.49 -28.86
CA ASP A 184 -16.48 1.23 -29.55
C ASP A 184 -16.35 1.42 -31.08
N PRO A 185 -15.53 0.61 -31.78
CA PRO A 185 -15.38 0.73 -33.23
C PRO A 185 -16.67 0.46 -34.03
N ILE A 186 -17.69 -0.17 -33.43
CA ILE A 186 -18.96 -0.52 -34.08
C ILE A 186 -20.03 0.53 -33.79
N THR A 187 -20.26 0.89 -32.52
CA THR A 187 -21.31 1.85 -32.15
C THR A 187 -20.83 3.30 -32.13
N GLN A 188 -19.51 3.54 -32.11
CA GLN A 188 -18.87 4.86 -31.96
C GLN A 188 -19.24 5.61 -30.67
N THR A 189 -19.87 4.92 -29.73
CA THR A 189 -20.21 5.40 -28.38
C THR A 189 -19.14 4.94 -27.39
N LEU A 190 -19.11 5.51 -26.19
CA LEU A 190 -18.35 4.96 -25.06
C LEU A 190 -18.73 3.50 -24.82
N PHE A 191 -17.75 2.71 -24.38
CA PHE A 191 -17.94 1.29 -24.13
C PHE A 191 -18.96 1.03 -23.01
N ASP A 192 -19.96 0.19 -23.29
CA ASP A 192 -20.85 -0.37 -22.26
C ASP A 192 -20.49 -1.86 -22.01
N LYS A 193 -19.99 -2.15 -20.82
CA LYS A 193 -19.48 -3.46 -20.37
C LYS A 193 -18.45 -4.05 -21.35
N PRO A 194 -17.22 -3.50 -21.39
CA PRO A 194 -16.22 -3.86 -22.38
C PRO A 194 -15.89 -5.36 -22.37
N GLN A 195 -15.76 -5.92 -23.57
CA GLN A 195 -15.45 -7.31 -23.84
C GLN A 195 -14.25 -7.39 -24.78
N LYS A 196 -13.22 -8.13 -24.39
CA LYS A 196 -12.00 -8.36 -25.16
C LYS A 196 -12.05 -9.69 -25.91
N SER A 197 -11.66 -9.66 -27.18
CA SER A 197 -11.46 -10.87 -27.97
C SER A 197 -10.21 -11.62 -27.52
N LYS A 198 -10.33 -12.93 -27.26
CA LYS A 198 -9.19 -13.81 -26.93
C LYS A 198 -8.20 -13.96 -28.09
N LYS A 199 -8.66 -13.80 -29.33
CA LYS A 199 -7.86 -14.05 -30.55
C LYS A 199 -7.02 -12.83 -30.95
N CYS A 200 -7.64 -11.65 -31.03
CA CYS A 200 -6.99 -10.43 -31.53
C CYS A 200 -6.84 -9.33 -30.47
N ARG A 201 -7.32 -9.54 -29.23
CA ARG A 201 -7.24 -8.60 -28.10
C ARG A 201 -7.95 -7.25 -28.28
N HIS A 202 -8.72 -7.08 -29.36
CA HIS A 202 -9.58 -5.91 -29.55
C HIS A 202 -10.78 -5.93 -28.61
N VAL A 203 -11.20 -4.72 -28.20
CA VAL A 203 -12.26 -4.49 -27.20
C VAL A 203 -13.53 -3.96 -27.88
N TYR A 204 -14.69 -4.42 -27.41
CA TYR A 204 -16.02 -4.06 -27.91
C TYR A 204 -17.00 -3.94 -26.74
N SER A 205 -18.08 -3.17 -26.90
CA SER A 205 -19.19 -3.17 -25.94
C SER A 205 -19.96 -4.48 -26.01
N LEU A 206 -20.58 -4.88 -24.90
CA LEU A 206 -21.40 -6.08 -24.85
C LEU A 206 -22.54 -6.04 -25.88
N LEU A 207 -23.16 -4.87 -26.07
CA LEU A 207 -24.21 -4.65 -27.08
C LEU A 207 -23.69 -4.90 -28.50
N SER A 208 -22.52 -4.37 -28.83
CA SER A 208 -21.85 -4.55 -30.12
C SER A 208 -21.47 -6.00 -30.36
N VAL A 209 -20.99 -6.70 -29.32
CA VAL A 209 -20.70 -8.14 -29.39
C VAL A 209 -21.97 -8.92 -29.73
N ASN A 210 -23.07 -8.65 -29.04
CA ASN A 210 -24.33 -9.35 -29.23
C ASN A 210 -24.98 -9.09 -30.60
N SER A 211 -24.94 -7.84 -31.07
CA SER A 211 -25.56 -7.44 -32.34
C SER A 211 -24.70 -7.85 -33.54
N TYR A 212 -23.42 -7.44 -33.54
CA TYR A 212 -22.55 -7.60 -34.70
C TYR A 212 -22.04 -9.03 -34.88
N PHE A 213 -21.64 -9.69 -33.79
CA PHE A 213 -21.10 -11.07 -33.78
C PHE A 213 -22.15 -12.14 -33.46
N SER A 214 -23.42 -11.86 -33.77
CA SER A 214 -24.50 -12.86 -33.78
C SER A 214 -24.21 -14.04 -34.73
N LYS A 215 -23.39 -13.80 -35.76
CA LYS A 215 -22.77 -14.80 -36.64
C LYS A 215 -21.26 -14.61 -36.62
N THR A 216 -20.51 -15.61 -37.09
CA THR A 216 -19.07 -15.48 -37.30
C THR A 216 -18.77 -14.39 -38.32
N LYS A 217 -18.08 -13.33 -37.90
CA LYS A 217 -17.70 -12.20 -38.76
C LYS A 217 -16.24 -11.82 -38.56
N LYS A 218 -15.69 -11.07 -39.50
CA LYS A 218 -14.35 -10.48 -39.36
C LYS A 218 -14.37 -9.42 -38.26
N CYS A 219 -13.25 -9.28 -37.57
CA CYS A 219 -13.00 -8.21 -36.61
C CYS A 219 -13.25 -6.82 -37.25
N ALA A 220 -13.91 -5.91 -36.52
CA ALA A 220 -14.29 -4.59 -37.07
C ALA A 220 -13.13 -3.58 -37.08
N TYR A 221 -12.07 -3.83 -36.30
CA TYR A 221 -10.84 -3.03 -36.35
C TYR A 221 -10.18 -3.12 -37.73
N ALA A 222 -9.87 -1.95 -38.30
CA ALA A 222 -9.19 -1.84 -39.58
C ALA A 222 -7.87 -2.61 -39.57
N GLY A 223 -7.62 -3.41 -40.62
CA GLY A 223 -6.42 -4.24 -40.75
C GLY A 223 -6.44 -5.56 -39.96
N CYS A 224 -7.48 -5.86 -39.17
CA CYS A 224 -7.58 -7.14 -38.48
C CYS A 224 -8.33 -8.19 -39.31
N HIS A 225 -7.68 -9.31 -39.64
CA HIS A 225 -8.26 -10.37 -40.47
C HIS A 225 -8.87 -11.54 -39.69
N HIS A 226 -8.88 -11.49 -38.36
CA HIS A 226 -9.41 -12.57 -37.52
C HIS A 226 -10.93 -12.70 -37.65
N VAL A 227 -11.41 -13.93 -37.81
CA VAL A 227 -12.85 -14.26 -37.75
C VAL A 227 -13.21 -14.60 -36.30
N LEU A 228 -14.15 -13.83 -35.76
CA LEU A 228 -14.58 -13.88 -34.37
C LEU A 228 -16.03 -14.37 -34.27
N SER A 229 -16.30 -15.05 -33.18
CA SER A 229 -17.62 -15.51 -32.73
C SER A 229 -17.91 -15.00 -31.33
N LYS A 230 -19.16 -15.00 -30.88
CA LYS A 230 -19.55 -14.54 -29.55
C LYS A 230 -18.81 -15.24 -28.40
N SER A 231 -18.42 -16.51 -28.56
CA SER A 231 -17.65 -17.26 -27.54
C SER A 231 -16.18 -16.85 -27.44
N ASP A 232 -15.67 -16.09 -28.40
CA ASP A 232 -14.28 -15.61 -28.39
C ASP A 232 -14.07 -14.39 -27.47
N PHE A 233 -15.14 -13.85 -26.88
CA PHE A 233 -15.09 -12.65 -26.05
C PHE A 233 -15.13 -12.97 -24.55
N THR A 234 -14.38 -12.20 -23.78
CA THR A 234 -14.36 -12.22 -22.31
C THR A 234 -14.42 -10.80 -21.77
N ARG A 235 -14.95 -10.64 -20.56
CA ARG A 235 -14.95 -9.33 -19.86
C ARG A 235 -13.53 -8.77 -19.79
N ASP A 236 -13.38 -7.49 -20.11
CA ASP A 236 -12.13 -6.76 -19.96
C ASP A 236 -12.18 -5.85 -18.71
N PRO A 237 -11.67 -6.32 -17.56
CA PRO A 237 -11.69 -5.52 -16.34
C PRO A 237 -10.83 -4.25 -16.47
N ASP A 238 -9.78 -4.28 -17.30
CA ASP A 238 -8.84 -3.16 -17.44
C ASP A 238 -9.53 -1.97 -18.10
N THR A 239 -10.26 -2.21 -19.19
CA THR A 239 -11.05 -1.15 -19.87
C THR A 239 -12.20 -0.65 -19.01
N GLU A 240 -12.79 -1.51 -18.17
CA GLU A 240 -13.84 -1.10 -17.23
C GLU A 240 -13.32 -0.12 -16.16
N ILE A 241 -12.08 -0.35 -15.68
CA ILE A 241 -11.40 0.59 -14.77
C ILE A 241 -11.14 1.92 -15.49
N LEU A 242 -10.66 1.90 -16.74
CA LEU A 242 -10.42 3.12 -17.52
C LEU A 242 -11.69 3.93 -17.77
N LEU A 243 -12.82 3.29 -18.09
CA LEU A 243 -14.10 3.98 -18.25
C LEU A 243 -14.54 4.65 -16.96
N ARG A 244 -14.43 3.95 -15.83
CA ARG A 244 -14.79 4.51 -14.52
C ARG A 244 -13.93 5.73 -14.17
N LYS A 245 -12.64 5.70 -14.52
CA LYS A 245 -11.73 6.84 -14.36
C LYS A 245 -12.15 8.02 -15.23
N PHE A 246 -12.40 7.77 -16.52
CA PHE A 246 -12.86 8.79 -17.45
C PHE A 246 -14.16 9.46 -16.98
N GLU A 247 -15.17 8.68 -16.57
CA GLU A 247 -16.45 9.19 -16.04
C GLU A 247 -16.24 10.10 -14.82
N ARG A 248 -15.35 9.72 -13.90
CA ARG A 248 -15.00 10.55 -12.72
C ARG A 248 -14.35 11.86 -13.12
N LEU A 249 -13.41 11.83 -14.08
CA LEU A 249 -12.74 13.05 -14.56
C LEU A 249 -13.73 13.98 -15.25
N THR A 250 -14.58 13.46 -16.14
CA THR A 250 -15.63 14.25 -16.79
C THR A 250 -16.61 14.84 -15.78
N GLN A 251 -16.97 14.08 -14.74
CA GLN A 251 -17.86 14.58 -13.68
C GLN A 251 -17.21 15.71 -12.87
N ARG A 252 -15.92 15.58 -12.51
CA ARG A 252 -15.17 16.64 -11.81
C ARG A 252 -15.07 17.92 -12.64
N GLN A 253 -14.77 17.79 -13.92
CA GLN A 253 -14.70 18.94 -14.84
C GLN A 253 -16.06 19.62 -14.99
N ALA A 254 -17.16 18.84 -15.08
CA ALA A 254 -18.50 19.40 -15.16
C ALA A 254 -18.85 20.21 -13.90
N THR A 255 -18.51 19.71 -12.70
CA THR A 255 -18.76 20.44 -11.45
C THR A 255 -17.88 21.68 -11.27
N GLN A 256 -16.65 21.67 -11.78
CA GLN A 256 -15.76 22.85 -11.73
C GLN A 256 -16.24 23.97 -12.65
N ASN A 257 -16.66 23.63 -13.87
CA ASN A 257 -17.20 24.63 -14.79
C ASN A 257 -18.50 25.26 -14.26
N GLU A 258 -19.34 24.50 -13.54
CA GLU A 258 -20.59 25.02 -12.97
C GLU A 258 -20.35 25.99 -11.80
N THR A 259 -19.26 25.83 -11.05
CA THR A 259 -18.88 26.78 -9.98
C THR A 259 -18.22 28.05 -10.52
N ASP A 260 -17.46 27.97 -11.61
CA ASP A 260 -16.82 29.15 -12.21
C ASP A 260 -17.82 30.06 -12.97
N GLU A 261 -19.00 29.55 -13.35
CA GLU A 261 -20.06 30.34 -13.99
C GLU A 261 -20.96 31.13 -13.01
N LEU A 262 -20.86 30.90 -11.70
CA LEU A 262 -21.71 31.56 -10.68
C LEU A 262 -21.05 32.74 -9.94
N ASP A 263 -19.80 33.08 -10.28
CA ASP A 263 -18.98 34.11 -9.60
C ASP A 263 -18.75 35.38 -10.45
N ILE A 264 -19.62 35.68 -11.44
CA ILE A 264 -19.42 36.77 -12.42
C ILE A 264 -20.39 37.97 -12.28
N ASP A 265 -21.36 37.99 -11.36
CA ASP A 265 -22.31 39.11 -11.27
C ASP A 265 -22.57 39.57 -9.82
N GLU A 266 -21.61 40.26 -9.15
CA GLU A 266 -21.93 40.99 -7.91
C GLU A 266 -20.91 42.09 -7.51
N ASP A 267 -20.34 42.86 -8.44
CA ASP A 267 -19.55 44.06 -8.12
C ASP A 267 -19.74 45.16 -9.20
N ASP A 268 -20.95 45.71 -9.29
CA ASP A 268 -21.18 46.96 -10.02
C ASP A 268 -22.42 47.68 -9.43
N ASP A 269 -22.34 48.17 -8.19
CA ASP A 269 -23.29 49.17 -7.68
C ASP A 269 -22.68 50.05 -6.57
N ASP A 270 -22.47 51.32 -6.94
CA ASP A 270 -22.58 52.54 -6.13
C ASP A 270 -21.68 52.73 -4.89
N ALA A 271 -20.44 53.14 -5.14
CA ALA A 271 -19.74 54.05 -4.23
C ALA A 271 -19.92 55.50 -4.72
N MET A 272 -21.07 56.11 -4.38
CA MET A 272 -21.25 57.56 -4.56
C MET A 272 -20.36 58.32 -3.57
N GLU A 273 -19.46 59.12 -4.15
CA GLU A 273 -18.82 60.29 -3.53
C GLU A 273 -19.86 61.10 -2.75
N VAL A 274 -19.59 61.29 -1.45
CA VAL A 274 -20.10 62.46 -0.73
C VAL A 274 -18.89 63.13 -0.10
N ASP A 275 -18.32 64.06 -0.87
CA ASP A 275 -17.60 65.19 -0.33
C ASP A 275 -18.58 65.97 0.54
N ASP A 276 -18.30 66.08 1.84
CA ASP A 276 -18.78 67.21 2.62
C ASP A 276 -17.67 67.58 3.62
N ASP A 277 -17.04 68.70 3.27
CA ASP A 277 -16.31 69.61 4.14
C ASP A 277 -17.03 69.82 5.48
N ASP A 278 -16.29 69.94 6.58
CA ASP A 278 -16.49 71.07 7.51
C ASP A 278 -15.42 71.04 8.62
N ASP A 279 -14.60 72.09 8.56
CA ASP A 279 -13.98 72.89 9.61
C ASP A 279 -14.13 72.46 11.08
N ASP A 280 -13.01 72.46 11.82
CA ASP A 280 -12.84 73.43 12.92
C ASP A 280 -11.39 73.46 13.47
N GLU A 281 -10.97 74.70 13.78
CA GLU A 281 -9.66 75.17 14.25
C GLU A 281 -9.18 74.62 15.60
#